data_AF-A0A965G4Y2-F1
#
_entry.id   AF-A0A965G4Y2-F1
#
_cell.length_a   1.000
_cell.length_b   1.000
_cell.length_c   1.000
_cell.angle_alpha   90.00
_cell.angle_beta   90.00
_cell.angle_gamma   90.00
#
_symmetry.space_group_name_H-M   'P 1'
#
loop_
_entity.id
_entity.type
_entity.pdbx_description
1 polymer ?
#
loop_
_entity_poly.entity_id
_entity_poly.type
_entity_poly.pdbx_seq_one_letter_code
_entity_poly.pdbx_strand_id
1 'polypeptide(L)' 'LEWTVDSPPGHGNFAVTPTVYHGPYEYSLPGHARDFVMQNEPPAPDSGSGHPSRRPVHAG' A
#
# COMPACT_ATOMS: atom_id res chain seq x y z
N LEU A 1 -1.49 -0.64 7.40
CA LEU A 1 -2.98 -0.77 7.44
C LEU A 1 -3.57 -0.48 8.82
N GLU A 2 -2.95 -0.94 9.90
CA GLU A 2 -3.46 -0.73 11.28
C GLU A 2 -3.71 0.74 11.67
N TRP A 3 -3.04 1.69 11.02
CA TRP A 3 -3.20 3.13 11.24
C TRP A 3 -4.32 3.78 10.42
N THR A 4 -5.10 3.00 9.66
CA THR A 4 -6.20 3.52 8.83
C THR A 4 -7.57 3.35 9.48
N VAL A 5 -7.63 2.86 10.72
CA VAL A 5 -8.87 2.66 11.48
C VAL A 5 -8.89 3.57 12.69
N ASP A 6 -10.09 3.91 13.16
CA ASP A 6 -10.27 4.72 14.37
C ASP A 6 -9.66 4.03 15.60
N SER A 7 -9.29 4.85 16.59
CA SER A 7 -8.78 4.38 17.88
C SER A 7 -9.82 4.63 18.98
N PRO A 8 -10.21 3.60 19.76
CA PRO A 8 -9.77 2.20 19.66
C PRO A 8 -10.37 1.51 18.42
N PRO A 9 -9.69 0.49 17.86
CA PRO A 9 -10.24 -0.25 16.74
C PRO A 9 -11.51 -1.00 17.17
N GLY A 10 -12.52 -1.00 16.30
CA GLY A 10 -13.73 -1.80 16.51
C GLY A 10 -13.42 -3.30 16.58
N HIS A 11 -14.31 -4.08 17.19
CA HIS A 11 -14.22 -5.53 17.17
C HIS A 11 -14.16 -6.05 15.72
N GLY A 12 -13.17 -6.90 15.43
CA GLY A 12 -12.87 -7.36 14.07
C GLY A 12 -11.78 -6.58 13.34
N ASN A 13 -11.17 -5.56 13.97
CA ASN A 13 -10.10 -4.69 13.47
C ASN A 13 -10.47 -3.80 12.27
N PHE A 14 -11.06 -4.38 11.21
CA PHE A 14 -11.49 -3.67 10.00
C PHE A 14 -12.96 -3.98 9.71
N ALA A 15 -13.78 -2.95 9.49
CA ALA A 15 -15.19 -3.13 9.11
C ALA A 15 -15.35 -3.75 7.71
N VAL A 16 -14.38 -3.51 6.84
CA VAL A 16 -14.27 -4.08 5.49
C VAL A 16 -12.86 -4.60 5.28
N THR A 17 -12.70 -5.67 4.51
CA THR A 17 -11.37 -6.18 4.17
C THR A 17 -10.58 -5.12 3.39
N PRO A 18 -9.42 -4.66 3.89
CA PRO A 18 -8.64 -3.66 3.19
C PRO A 18 -7.98 -4.23 1.94
N THR A 19 -7.94 -3.45 0.87
CA THR A 19 -7.13 -3.75 -0.31
C THR A 19 -5.71 -3.21 -0.12
N VAL A 20 -4.72 -4.00 -0.51
CA VAL A 20 -3.30 -3.62 -0.46
C VAL A 20 -2.79 -3.45 -1.89
N TYR A 21 -2.28 -2.26 -2.19
CA TYR A 21 -1.68 -1.92 -3.49
C TYR A 21 -0.15 -1.83 -3.42
N HIS A 22 0.39 -1.42 -2.26
CA HIS A 22 1.81 -1.11 -2.07
C HIS A 22 2.47 -2.01 -1.02
N GLY A 23 3.79 -2.14 -1.14
CA GLY A 23 4.59 -2.87 -0.14
C GLY A 23 4.63 -2.16 1.21
N PRO A 24 5.02 -2.83 2.30
CA PRO A 24 5.36 -2.14 3.53
C PRO A 24 6.57 -1.22 3.29
N TYR A 25 6.53 0.01 3.84
CA TYR A 25 7.66 0.94 3.83
C TYR A 25 8.13 1.36 2.43
N GLU A 26 7.19 1.61 1.52
CA GLU A 26 7.50 2.11 0.18
C GLU A 26 7.68 3.64 0.20
N TYR A 27 8.87 4.09 -0.20
CA TYR A 27 9.29 5.49 -0.09
C TYR A 27 9.88 6.02 -1.41
N SER A 28 9.87 7.35 -1.56
CA SER A 28 10.49 8.11 -2.65
C SER A 28 10.17 7.58 -4.06
N LEU A 29 8.93 7.13 -4.26
CA LEU A 29 8.51 6.60 -5.54
C LEU A 29 8.51 7.69 -6.62
N PRO A 30 9.09 7.43 -7.80
CA PRO A 30 9.04 8.36 -8.91
C PRO A 30 7.60 8.74 -9.26
N GLY A 31 7.33 10.04 -9.34
CA GLY A 31 6.00 10.57 -9.68
C GLY A 31 5.02 10.70 -8.50
N HIS A 32 5.40 10.32 -7.28
CA HIS A 32 4.60 10.59 -6.09
C HIS A 32 4.96 11.93 -5.46
N ALA A 33 3.95 12.69 -5.03
CA ALA A 33 4.13 14.00 -4.40
C ALA A 33 4.70 13.91 -2.97
N ARG A 34 4.60 12.74 -2.34
CA ARG A 34 5.07 12.48 -0.98
C ARG A 34 6.19 11.46 -1.03
N ASP A 35 7.09 11.55 -0.06
CA ASP A 35 8.20 10.62 0.10
C ASP A 35 7.76 9.23 0.59
N PHE A 36 6.48 9.02 0.90
CA PHE A 36 5.95 7.73 1.32
C PHE A 36 4.59 7.47 0.65
N VAL A 37 4.29 6.19 0.43
CA VAL A 37 2.99 5.74 -0.08
C VAL A 37 2.37 4.77 0.91
N MET A 38 1.08 4.96 1.20
CA MET A 38 0.37 4.06 2.12
C MET A 38 -0.03 2.76 1.40
N GLN A 39 -0.03 1.65 2.14
CA GLN A 39 -0.37 0.32 1.60
C GLN A 39 -1.76 0.24 0.94
N ASN A 40 -2.72 1.06 1.38
CA ASN A 40 -4.10 1.09 0.87
C ASN A 40 -4.38 2.28 -0.08
N GLU A 41 -3.37 3.07 -0.44
CA GLU A 41 -3.51 4.12 -1.43
C GLU A 41 -3.60 3.50 -2.83
N PRO A 42 -4.61 3.81 -3.65
CA PRO A 42 -4.64 3.36 -5.03
C PRO A 42 -3.47 3.93 -5.82
N PRO A 43 -2.92 3.21 -6.81
CA PRO A 43 -1.88 3.76 -7.68
C PRO A 43 -2.42 4.99 -8.44
N ALA A 44 -1.54 5.98 -8.64
CA ALA A 44 -1.89 7.14 -9.46
C ALA A 44 -2.27 6.68 -10.88
N PRO A 45 -3.30 7.28 -11.50
CA PRO A 45 -3.60 7.02 -12.91
C PRO A 45 -2.37 7.34 -13.74
N ASP A 46 -1.88 6.31 -14.45
CA ASP A 46 -0.76 6.29 -15.40
C ASP A 46 0.39 7.28 -15.17
N SER A 47 0.90 7.35 -13.94
CA SER A 47 2.33 7.58 -13.75
C SER A 47 3.05 6.35 -14.30
N GLY A 48 3.59 6.44 -15.52
CA GLY A 48 4.30 5.36 -16.22
C GLY A 48 5.42 4.75 -15.39
N SER A 49 5.08 3.82 -14.50
CA SER A 49 5.99 3.14 -13.62
C SER A 49 6.63 2.00 -14.40
N GLY A 50 7.78 2.29 -15.00
CA GLY A 50 8.75 1.29 -15.42
C GLY A 50 9.36 0.54 -14.22
N HIS A 51 8.56 0.13 -13.24
CA HIS A 51 9.00 -0.73 -12.15
C HIS A 51 8.84 -2.17 -12.61
N PRO A 52 9.93 -2.95 -12.78
CA PRO A 52 9.78 -4.37 -13.07
C PRO A 52 9.01 -4.99 -11.90
N SER A 53 7.83 -5.52 -12.19
CA SER A 53 7.05 -6.35 -11.28
C SER A 53 8.00 -7.35 -10.59
N ARG A 54 8.39 -7.08 -9.34
CA ARG A 54 9.18 -8.01 -8.54
C ARG A 54 8.29 -9.24 -8.36
N ARG A 55 8.61 -10.30 -9.11
CA ARG A 55 7.89 -11.58 -9.05
C ARG A 55 7.76 -12.00 -7.58
N PRO A 56 6.61 -12.56 -7.16
CA PRO A 56 6.53 -13.16 -5.83
C PRO A 56 7.55 -14.30 -5.80
N VAL A 57 8.53 -14.21 -4.90
CA VAL A 57 9.37 -15.36 -4.58
C VAL A 57 8.48 -16.31 -3.78
N HIS A 58 8.04 -17.40 -4.40
CA HIS A 58 7.49 -18.51 -3.65
C HIS A 58 8.62 -19.09 -2.80
N ALA A 59 8.49 -18.98 -1.48
CA ALA A 59 9.31 -19.71 -0.54
C ALA A 59 8.98 -21.20 -0.69
N GLY A 60 9.99 -21.99 -1.08
CA GLY A 60 10.01 -23.45 -1.12
C GLY A 60 11.39 -23.93 -0.73
#